data_AF-A0A9J6A6F7-F1
#
_entry.id   AF-A0A9J6A6F7-F1
#
_cell.length_a   1.000
_cell.length_b   1.000
_cell.length_c   1.000
_cell.angle_alpha   90.00
_cell.angle_beta   90.00
_cell.angle_gamma   90.00
#
_symmetry.space_group_name_H-M   'P 1'
#
loop_
_entity.id
_entity.type
_entity.pdbx_description
1 polymer ?
#
loop_
_entity_poly.entity_id
_entity_poly.type
_entity_poly.pdbx_seq_one_letter_code
_entity_poly.pdbx_strand_id
1 'polypeptide(L)'
;MVSKCYCCNVGEEETIQHIFLTAPIAQKLWNHFASCAGINIEGLHLQQLITTWWDWPAKHKLRQILKAMPTIIMWELWKRRNARRHGREVAYEKMKSQCHKTAQMLLRVKYPWIKGGDQDWKDMIAILNTYKPKLHFRPVHWDPPDADCG
;
A
#
# COMPACT_ATOMS: atom_id res chain seq x y z
N MET A 1 -11.83 26.07 20.25
CA MET A 1 -12.59 24.95 20.84
C MET A 1 -12.32 23.74 19.98
N VAL A 2 -11.53 22.78 20.46
CA VAL A 2 -11.10 21.64 19.64
C VAL A 2 -12.16 20.56 19.72
N SER A 3 -12.62 20.10 18.56
CA SER A 3 -13.67 19.10 18.45
C SER A 3 -13.21 17.78 19.06
N LYS A 4 -14.03 17.21 19.94
CA LYS A 4 -13.84 15.83 20.43
C LYS A 4 -13.80 14.88 19.24
N CYS A 5 -12.87 13.94 19.27
CA CYS A 5 -12.69 12.96 18.21
C CYS A 5 -13.93 12.05 18.10
N TYR A 6 -14.55 12.01 16.93
CA TYR A 6 -15.64 11.07 16.63
C TYR A 6 -15.13 9.62 16.40
N CYS A 7 -13.82 9.42 16.32
CA CYS A 7 -13.22 8.10 16.13
C CYS A 7 -13.08 7.31 17.44
N CYS A 8 -13.15 7.96 18.60
CA CYS A 8 -12.87 7.35 19.90
C CYS A 8 -14.01 7.59 20.89
N ASN A 9 -14.28 6.61 21.75
CA ASN A 9 -15.27 6.75 22.83
C ASN A 9 -14.74 7.63 23.96
N VAL A 10 -13.40 7.66 24.11
CA VAL A 10 -12.68 8.57 25.00
C VAL A 10 -12.52 9.87 24.22
N GLY A 11 -13.02 10.98 24.75
CA GLY A 11 -13.10 12.29 24.08
C GLY A 11 -11.75 12.96 23.85
N GLU A 12 -10.79 12.23 23.27
CA GLU A 12 -9.50 12.74 22.84
C GLU A 12 -9.66 13.84 21.81
N GLU A 13 -8.67 14.73 21.77
CA GLU A 13 -8.62 15.85 20.84
C GLU A 13 -8.46 15.33 19.40
N GLU A 14 -9.34 15.79 18.51
CA GLU A 14 -9.25 15.40 17.10
C GLU A 14 -8.05 16.09 16.43
N THR A 15 -6.90 15.42 16.43
CA THR A 15 -5.69 15.86 15.70
C THR A 15 -5.45 14.99 14.46
N ILE A 16 -4.71 15.52 13.47
CA ILE A 16 -4.28 14.76 12.29
C ILE A 16 -3.52 13.50 12.72
N GLN A 17 -2.62 13.64 13.70
CA GLN A 17 -1.85 12.52 14.23
C GLN A 17 -2.76 11.48 14.91
N HIS A 18 -3.77 11.92 15.64
CA HIS A 18 -4.73 11.00 16.24
C HIS A 18 -5.55 10.25 15.19
N ILE A 19 -6.15 10.95 14.22
CA ILE A 19 -7.00 10.33 13.19
C ILE A 19 -6.21 9.30 12.36
N PHE A 20 -4.98 9.65 11.95
CA PHE A 20 -4.23 8.85 10.99
C PHE A 20 -3.25 7.87 11.62
N LEU A 21 -2.92 7.99 12.90
CA LEU A 21 -1.89 7.17 13.52
C LEU A 21 -2.29 6.63 14.89
N THR A 22 -2.56 7.48 15.89
CA THR A 22 -2.65 7.01 17.29
C THR A 22 -4.01 6.42 17.67
N ALA A 23 -5.09 6.73 16.94
CA ALA A 23 -6.39 6.12 17.17
C ALA A 23 -6.30 4.58 17.10
N PRO A 24 -6.99 3.83 17.99
CA PRO A 24 -6.90 2.37 18.03
C PRO A 24 -7.21 1.67 16.70
N ILE A 25 -8.18 2.22 15.95
CA ILE A 25 -8.53 1.71 14.63
C ILE A 25 -7.44 1.95 13.58
N ALA A 26 -6.72 3.07 13.68
CA ALA A 26 -5.60 3.41 12.82
C ALA A 26 -4.43 2.48 13.11
N GLN A 27 -4.04 2.32 14.38
CA GLN A 27 -3.02 1.38 14.81
C GLN A 27 -3.30 -0.04 14.33
N LYS A 28 -4.53 -0.54 14.51
CA LYS A 28 -4.93 -1.88 14.06
C LYS A 28 -4.76 -2.04 12.55
N LEU A 29 -5.17 -1.04 11.76
CA LEU A 29 -5.09 -1.08 10.31
C LEU A 29 -3.64 -1.00 9.81
N TRP A 30 -2.85 -0.08 10.35
CA TRP A 30 -1.42 0.02 10.04
C TRP A 30 -0.67 -1.26 10.37
N ASN A 31 -0.85 -1.81 11.57
CA ASN A 31 -0.22 -3.06 11.99
C ASN A 31 -0.60 -4.24 11.09
N HIS A 32 -1.85 -4.30 10.61
CA HIS A 32 -2.27 -5.35 9.69
C HIS A 32 -1.45 -5.37 8.39
N PHE A 33 -1.24 -4.22 7.77
CA PHE A 33 -0.51 -4.13 6.50
C PHE A 33 1.02 -4.13 6.70
N ALA A 34 1.50 -3.45 7.76
CA ALA A 34 2.93 -3.35 8.09
C ALA A 34 3.53 -4.71 8.46
N SER A 35 2.85 -5.49 9.31
CA SER A 35 3.32 -6.81 9.75
C SER A 35 3.55 -7.78 8.59
N CYS A 36 2.65 -7.78 7.59
CA CYS A 36 2.79 -8.62 6.41
C CYS A 36 3.95 -8.18 5.51
N ALA A 37 4.29 -6.88 5.51
CA ALA A 37 5.41 -6.31 4.76
C ALA A 37 6.74 -6.36 5.53
N GLY A 38 6.73 -6.79 6.79
CA GLY A 38 7.90 -6.79 7.67
C GLY A 38 8.32 -5.40 8.15
N ILE A 39 7.44 -4.40 8.07
CA ILE A 39 7.73 -3.01 8.45
C ILE A 39 7.45 -2.85 9.95
N ASN A 40 8.46 -2.43 10.71
CA ASN A 40 8.26 -1.99 12.10
C ASN A 40 7.80 -0.52 12.11
N ILE A 41 6.65 -0.27 12.75
CA ILE A 41 6.04 1.06 12.85
C ILE A 41 5.88 1.55 14.29
N GLU A 42 6.37 0.79 15.27
CA GLU A 42 6.29 1.15 16.68
C GLU A 42 7.06 2.45 16.97
N GLY A 43 6.43 3.34 17.75
CA GLY A 43 7.03 4.61 18.17
C GLY A 43 7.21 5.67 17.07
N LEU A 44 6.86 5.37 15.81
CA LEU A 44 7.00 6.34 14.72
C LEU A 44 5.94 7.43 14.78
N HIS A 45 6.33 8.67 14.44
CA HIS A 45 5.38 9.73 14.10
C HIS A 45 4.79 9.51 12.70
N LEU A 46 3.69 10.19 12.37
CA LEU A 46 2.99 10.04 11.09
C LEU A 46 3.92 10.31 9.89
N GLN A 47 4.74 11.37 9.95
CA GLN A 47 5.68 11.67 8.87
C GLN A 47 6.75 10.59 8.72
N GLN A 48 7.32 10.13 9.84
CA GLN A 48 8.30 9.06 9.85
C GLN A 48 7.72 7.76 9.30
N LEU A 49 6.50 7.41 9.70
CA LEU A 49 5.78 6.26 9.19
C LEU A 49 5.66 6.35 7.66
N ILE A 50 5.17 7.47 7.12
CA ILE A 50 5.01 7.64 5.67
C ILE A 50 6.36 7.47 4.94
N THR A 51 7.42 8.10 5.43
CA THR A 51 8.76 7.98 4.85
C THR A 51 9.30 6.56 4.93
N THR A 52 9.12 5.86 6.06
CA THR A 52 9.51 4.45 6.23
C THR A 52 8.85 3.55 5.18
N TRP A 53 7.57 3.77 4.88
CA TRP A 53 6.86 3.03 3.84
C TRP A 53 7.37 3.36 2.43
N TRP A 54 7.70 4.63 2.17
CA TRP A 54 8.21 5.06 0.87
C TRP A 54 9.61 4.52 0.56
N ASP A 55 10.47 4.49 1.57
CA ASP A 55 11.87 4.11 1.44
C ASP A 55 12.12 2.63 1.79
N TRP A 56 11.06 1.86 2.03
CA TRP A 56 11.18 0.46 2.41
C TRP A 56 12.00 -0.34 1.38
N PRO A 57 13.07 -1.05 1.80
CA PRO A 57 13.92 -1.83 0.91
C PRO A 57 13.19 -3.09 0.45
N ALA A 58 12.51 -2.97 -0.69
CA ALA A 58 11.80 -4.07 -1.34
C ALA A 58 12.18 -4.18 -2.82
N LYS A 59 11.88 -5.33 -3.43
CA LYS A 59 12.01 -5.51 -4.89
C LYS A 59 11.22 -4.43 -5.62
N HIS A 60 11.72 -4.00 -6.78
CA HIS A 60 11.18 -2.86 -7.52
C HIS A 60 9.65 -2.86 -7.60
N LYS A 61 9.03 -4.00 -7.92
CA LYS A 61 7.58 -4.09 -8.06
C LYS A 61 6.82 -3.92 -6.76
N LEU A 62 7.25 -4.60 -5.70
CA LEU A 62 6.67 -4.47 -4.36
C LEU A 62 6.83 -3.05 -3.83
N ARG A 63 8.01 -2.46 -3.99
CA ARG A 63 8.30 -1.08 -3.56
C ARG A 63 7.31 -0.07 -4.16
N GLN A 64 6.92 -0.24 -5.42
CA GLN A 64 5.94 0.63 -6.08
C GLN A 64 4.54 0.52 -5.47
N ILE A 65 4.16 -0.64 -4.95
CA ILE A 65 2.89 -0.83 -4.24
C ILE A 65 2.99 -0.30 -2.81
N LEU A 66 4.06 -0.62 -2.08
CA LEU A 66 4.30 -0.11 -0.73
C LEU A 66 4.32 1.43 -0.68
N LYS A 67 4.87 2.09 -1.71
CA LYS A 67 4.83 3.55 -1.82
C LYS A 67 3.42 4.15 -1.82
N ALA A 68 2.43 3.43 -2.34
CA ALA A 68 1.04 3.88 -2.42
C ALA A 68 0.22 3.53 -1.17
N MET A 69 0.68 2.54 -0.38
CA MET A 69 -0.06 2.04 0.78
C MET A 69 -0.37 3.11 1.83
N PRO A 70 0.54 4.06 2.17
CA PRO A 70 0.21 5.12 3.10
C PRO A 70 -1.01 5.93 2.68
N THR A 71 -1.06 6.33 1.40
CA THR A 71 -2.18 7.08 0.85
C THR A 71 -3.48 6.27 0.89
N ILE A 72 -3.43 4.98 0.55
CA ILE A 72 -4.60 4.09 0.60
C ILE A 72 -5.14 3.95 2.02
N ILE A 73 -4.27 3.69 3.00
CA ILE A 73 -4.64 3.51 4.41
C ILE A 73 -5.22 4.81 4.99
N MET A 74 -4.54 5.93 4.76
CA MET A 74 -5.02 7.25 5.20
C MET A 74 -6.37 7.59 4.57
N TRP A 75 -6.60 7.23 3.30
CA TRP A 75 -7.89 7.45 2.65
C TRP A 75 -9.03 6.66 3.30
N GLU A 76 -8.84 5.38 3.63
CA GLU A 76 -9.85 4.59 4.34
C GLU A 76 -10.12 5.13 5.75
N LEU A 77 -9.08 5.59 6.46
CA LEU A 77 -9.23 6.24 7.77
C LEU A 77 -10.04 7.54 7.66
N TRP A 78 -9.74 8.37 6.67
CA TRP A 78 -10.48 9.60 6.41
C TRP A 78 -11.95 9.32 6.06
N LYS A 79 -12.22 8.32 5.20
CA LYS A 79 -13.59 7.91 4.89
C LYS A 79 -14.35 7.44 6.12
N ARG A 80 -13.72 6.66 7.01
CA ARG A 80 -14.33 6.24 8.28
C ARG A 80 -14.68 7.45 9.15
N ARG A 81 -13.74 8.38 9.35
CA ARG A 81 -13.96 9.60 10.15
C ARG A 81 -15.14 10.40 9.60
N ASN A 82 -15.21 10.57 8.28
CA ASN A 82 -16.32 11.27 7.63
C ASN A 82 -17.65 10.54 7.72
N ALA A 83 -17.66 9.21 7.64
CA ALA A 83 -18.87 8.43 7.86
C ALA A 83 -19.41 8.68 9.27
N ARG A 84 -18.54 8.63 10.29
CA ARG A 84 -18.92 8.85 11.69
C ARG A 84 -19.42 10.25 11.97
N ARG A 85 -18.79 11.27 11.37
CA ARG A 85 -19.28 12.66 11.45
C ARG A 85 -20.72 12.81 10.97
N HIS A 86 -21.14 11.94 10.04
CA HIS A 86 -22.48 11.91 9.46
C HIS A 86 -23.36 10.76 10.00
N GLY A 87 -23.08 10.28 11.23
CA GLY A 87 -23.90 9.26 11.90
C GLY A 87 -23.83 7.85 11.30
N ARG A 88 -22.87 7.57 10.41
CA ARG A 88 -22.66 6.26 9.80
C ARG A 88 -21.48 5.54 10.44
N GLU A 89 -21.59 4.22 10.55
CA GLU A 89 -20.47 3.37 10.95
C GLU A 89 -19.91 2.58 9.78
N VAL A 90 -18.59 2.42 9.76
CA VAL A 90 -17.87 1.56 8.82
C VAL A 90 -17.24 0.44 9.64
N ALA A 91 -17.44 -0.82 9.27
CA ALA A 91 -16.77 -1.93 9.95
C ALA A 91 -15.27 -1.96 9.63
N TYR A 92 -14.45 -2.44 10.57
CA TYR A 92 -13.00 -2.61 10.36
C TYR A 92 -12.70 -3.50 9.14
N GLU A 93 -13.40 -4.63 9.01
CA GLU A 93 -13.21 -5.55 7.88
C GLU A 93 -13.50 -4.88 6.53
N LYS A 94 -14.46 -3.95 6.49
CA LYS A 94 -14.74 -3.16 5.28
C LYS A 94 -13.56 -2.25 4.92
N MET A 95 -12.94 -1.58 5.89
CA MET A 95 -11.76 -0.73 5.64
C MET A 95 -10.60 -1.56 5.13
N LYS A 96 -10.29 -2.67 5.81
CA LYS A 96 -9.23 -3.61 5.42
C LYS A 96 -9.45 -4.14 4.00
N SER A 97 -10.68 -4.57 3.69
CA SER A 97 -11.05 -5.06 2.35
C SER A 97 -10.90 -3.99 1.28
N GLN A 98 -11.27 -2.74 1.56
CA GLN A 98 -11.12 -1.63 0.60
C GLN A 98 -9.64 -1.25 0.37
N CYS A 99 -8.81 -1.26 1.42
CA CYS A 99 -7.37 -1.10 1.26
C CYS A 99 -6.79 -2.18 0.33
N HIS A 100 -7.10 -3.46 0.60
CA HIS A 100 -6.65 -4.59 -0.23
C HIS A 100 -7.14 -4.45 -1.67
N LYS A 101 -8.43 -4.16 -1.87
CA LYS A 101 -9.02 -3.99 -3.20
C LYS A 101 -8.35 -2.85 -3.98
N THR A 102 -8.06 -1.73 -3.33
CA THR A 102 -7.38 -0.59 -3.97
C THR A 102 -5.94 -0.93 -4.34
N ALA A 103 -5.21 -1.62 -3.46
CA ALA A 103 -3.86 -2.10 -3.75
C ALA A 103 -3.86 -3.13 -4.89
N GLN A 104 -4.86 -4.01 -4.94
CA GLN A 104 -5.06 -5.00 -5.99
C GLN A 104 -5.37 -4.32 -7.33
N MET A 105 -6.23 -3.31 -7.36
CA MET A 105 -6.46 -2.51 -8.58
C MET A 105 -5.16 -1.86 -9.07
N LEU A 106 -4.37 -1.28 -8.15
CA LEU A 106 -3.06 -0.70 -8.49
C LEU A 106 -2.10 -1.74 -9.06
N LEU A 107 -2.06 -2.95 -8.49
CA LEU A 107 -1.29 -4.09 -9.00
C LEU A 107 -1.72 -4.42 -10.43
N ARG A 108 -3.03 -4.53 -10.68
CA ARG A 108 -3.60 -4.89 -12.00
C ARG A 108 -3.27 -3.83 -13.07
N VAL A 109 -3.32 -2.55 -12.70
CA VAL A 109 -2.97 -1.45 -13.61
C VAL A 109 -1.46 -1.41 -13.90
N LYS A 110 -0.61 -1.55 -12.87
CA LYS A 110 0.85 -1.46 -13.05
C LYS A 110 1.47 -2.71 -13.67
N TYR A 111 0.92 -3.90 -13.38
CA TYR A 111 1.49 -5.18 -13.75
C TYR A 111 0.42 -6.16 -14.26
N PRO A 112 -0.26 -5.86 -15.38
CA PRO A 112 -1.39 -6.66 -15.89
C PRO A 112 -1.05 -8.12 -16.20
N TRP A 113 0.24 -8.43 -16.44
CA TRP A 113 0.73 -9.78 -16.71
C TRP A 113 1.00 -10.63 -15.45
N ILE A 114 0.97 -10.05 -14.24
CA ILE A 114 1.09 -10.80 -12.99
C ILE A 114 -0.28 -11.40 -12.67
N LYS A 115 -0.38 -12.73 -12.62
CA LYS A 115 -1.59 -13.45 -12.20
C LYS A 115 -1.54 -13.75 -10.69
N GLY A 116 -2.69 -13.71 -10.01
CA GLY A 116 -2.82 -13.91 -8.56
C GLY A 116 -2.77 -12.62 -7.73
N GLY A 117 -2.70 -12.74 -6.39
CA GLY A 117 -2.70 -11.61 -5.45
C GLY A 117 -4.11 -11.17 -5.07
N ASP A 118 -5.09 -12.05 -5.25
CA ASP A 118 -6.51 -11.73 -5.15
C ASP A 118 -7.09 -12.00 -3.76
N GLN A 119 -6.54 -12.99 -3.05
CA GLN A 119 -7.09 -13.49 -1.79
C GLN A 119 -6.85 -12.52 -0.64
N ASP A 120 -5.60 -12.15 -0.39
CA ASP A 120 -5.24 -11.23 0.67
C ASP A 120 -3.91 -10.49 0.39
N TRP A 121 -3.56 -9.60 1.32
CA TRP A 121 -2.36 -8.78 1.24
C TRP A 121 -1.07 -9.60 1.31
N LYS A 122 -1.06 -10.74 2.02
CA LYS A 122 0.12 -11.61 2.14
C LYS A 122 0.43 -12.30 0.81
N ASP A 123 -0.60 -12.81 0.14
CA ASP A 123 -0.49 -13.38 -1.21
C ASP A 123 0.07 -12.36 -2.20
N MET A 124 -0.44 -11.12 -2.16
CA MET A 124 0.06 -10.04 -2.99
C MET A 124 1.56 -9.75 -2.77
N ILE A 125 1.99 -9.67 -1.51
CA ILE A 125 3.41 -9.50 -1.15
C ILE A 125 4.25 -10.66 -1.66
N ALA A 126 3.79 -11.90 -1.45
CA ALA A 126 4.49 -13.11 -1.86
C ALA A 126 4.73 -13.14 -3.38
N ILE A 127 3.70 -12.82 -4.17
CA ILE A 127 3.81 -12.79 -5.63
C ILE A 127 4.75 -11.67 -6.08
N LEU A 128 4.62 -10.46 -5.54
CA LEU A 128 5.47 -9.33 -5.91
C LEU A 128 6.95 -9.56 -5.53
N ASN A 129 7.20 -10.32 -4.47
CA ASN A 129 8.53 -10.73 -4.08
C ASN A 129 9.08 -11.89 -4.90
N THR A 130 8.26 -12.82 -5.37
CA THR A 130 8.74 -14.02 -6.08
C THR A 130 8.76 -13.87 -7.60
N TYR A 131 8.03 -12.88 -8.14
CA TYR A 131 7.90 -12.71 -9.59
C TYR A 131 9.25 -12.50 -10.29
N LYS A 132 9.54 -13.37 -11.26
CA LYS A 132 10.63 -13.22 -12.23
C LYS A 132 10.06 -12.94 -13.62
N PRO A 133 10.49 -11.88 -14.33
CA PRO A 133 10.04 -11.63 -15.69
C PRO A 133 10.47 -12.76 -16.62
N LYS A 134 9.56 -13.22 -17.48
CA LYS A 134 9.93 -14.03 -18.64
C LYS A 134 10.58 -13.11 -19.65
N LEU A 135 11.87 -13.32 -19.92
CA LEU A 135 12.61 -12.57 -20.92
C LEU A 135 12.48 -13.33 -22.25
N HIS A 136 11.94 -12.66 -23.26
CA HIS A 136 11.91 -13.16 -24.63
C HIS A 136 13.10 -12.57 -25.37
N PHE A 137 14.03 -13.42 -25.80
CA PHE A 137 15.16 -13.01 -26.63
C PHE A 137 15.00 -13.63 -28.01
N ARG A 138 15.23 -12.83 -29.05
CA ARG A 138 15.42 -13.31 -30.41
C ARG A 138 16.90 -13.10 -30.74
N PRO A 139 17.72 -14.15 -30.87
CA PRO A 139 19.08 -13.99 -31.34
C PRO A 139 19.03 -13.40 -32.75
N VAL A 140 19.83 -12.37 -32.99
CA VAL A 140 19.97 -11.73 -34.30
C VAL A 140 21.37 -12.04 -34.79
N HIS A 141 21.47 -12.56 -36.01
CA HIS A 141 22.75 -12.68 -36.68
C HIS A 141 23.07 -11.35 -37.34
N TRP A 142 24.30 -10.87 -37.18
CA TRP A 142 24.79 -9.71 -37.90
C TRP A 142 25.70 -10.20 -39.00
N ASP A 143 25.31 -9.92 -40.24
CA ASP A 143 26.13 -10.13 -41.42
C ASP A 143 26.90 -8.83 -41.71
N PRO A 144 28.23 -8.89 -41.90
CA PRO A 144 29.00 -7.73 -42.31
C PRO A 144 28.58 -7.25 -43.69
N PRO A 145 28.65 -5.92 -43.98
CA PRO A 145 28.39 -5.41 -45.31
C PRO A 145 29.40 -5.98 -46.32
N ASP A 146 28.93 -6.23 -47.54
CA ASP A 146 29.79 -6.69 -48.64
C ASP A 146 30.92 -5.67 -48.85
N ALA A 147 32.15 -6.18 -48.98
CA ALA A 147 33.27 -5.33 -49.34
C ALA A 147 33.06 -4.89 -50.80
N ASP A 148 32.66 -3.63 -51.00
CA ASP A 148 32.72 -2.99 -52.31
C ASP A 148 34.16 -3.11 -52.84
N CYS A 149 34.38 -4.03 -53.77
CA CYS A 149 35.61 -4.12 -54.54
C CYS A 149 35.65 -2.92 -55.49
N GLY A 150 36.44 -1.91 -55.11
CA GLY A 150 36.86 -0.84 -56.02
C GLY A 150 37.80 -1.31 -57.12
#